data_AF-A0A8T0SMK4-F1
#
_entry.id   AF-A0A8T0SMK4-F1
#
_cell.length_a   1.000
_cell.length_b   1.000
_cell.length_c   1.000
_cell.angle_alpha   90.00
_cell.angle_beta   90.00
_cell.angle_gamma   90.00
#
_symmetry.space_group_name_H-M   'P 1'
#
loop_
_entity.id
_entity.type
_entity.pdbx_description
1 polymer ?
#
loop_
_entity_poly.entity_id
_entity_poly.type
_entity_poly.pdbx_seq_one_letter_code
_entity_poly.pdbx_strand_id
1 'polypeptide(L)'
;MCTCLQGGINEHEGLVAAIKQADVVISAVGHSSPEEVESQLKIVAAIQEAGGVQRFLPSEYGCNVELAEQMLEPARSILGAKLRVREAVRAAGIPHTIISSNWCQGFLLPRAGNPEGQKQTLLRTTV
;
A
#
# COMPACT_ATOMS: atom_id res chain seq x y z
N MET A 1 -18.49 5.89 15.68
CA MET A 1 -19.12 6.12 14.35
C MET A 1 -18.02 5.96 13.32
N CYS A 2 -18.19 5.12 12.29
CA CYS A 2 -17.24 5.05 11.17
C CYS A 2 -17.78 5.89 10.01
N THR A 3 -16.89 6.61 9.31
CA THR A 3 -17.25 7.43 8.16
C THR A 3 -16.61 6.83 6.92
N CYS A 4 -17.40 6.58 5.89
CA CYS A 4 -16.91 6.16 4.58
C CYS A 4 -16.88 7.39 3.66
N LEU A 5 -15.71 7.68 3.10
CA LEU A 5 -15.55 8.71 2.06
C LEU A 5 -15.35 8.01 0.73
N GLN A 6 -16.13 8.40 -0.29
CA GLN A 6 -15.98 7.90 -1.64
C GLN A 6 -15.14 8.90 -2.45
N GLY A 7 -14.13 8.40 -3.16
CA GLY A 7 -13.26 9.22 -4.00
C GLY A 7 -12.16 8.39 -4.67
N GLY A 8 -11.45 8.99 -5.61
CA GLY A 8 -10.34 8.37 -6.32
C GLY A 8 -8.97 8.85 -5.85
N ILE A 9 -7.94 8.00 -5.93
CA ILE A 9 -6.54 8.40 -5.66
C ILE A 9 -6.00 9.43 -6.67
N ASN A 10 -6.69 9.57 -7.81
CA ASN A 10 -6.37 10.55 -8.85
C ASN A 10 -7.05 11.91 -8.61
N GLU A 11 -7.97 12.00 -7.64
CA GLU A 11 -8.72 13.22 -7.30
C GLU A 11 -8.03 13.95 -6.15
N HIS A 12 -7.02 14.76 -6.48
CA HIS A 12 -6.13 15.37 -5.48
C HIS A 12 -6.87 16.19 -4.41
N GLU A 13 -7.81 17.05 -4.81
CA GLU A 13 -8.56 17.91 -3.88
C GLU A 13 -9.40 17.08 -2.89
N GLY A 14 -10.06 16.04 -3.37
CA GLY A 14 -10.84 15.12 -2.53
C GLY A 14 -9.96 14.35 -1.56
N LEU A 15 -8.78 13.91 -2.01
CA LEU A 15 -7.80 13.22 -1.18
C LEU A 15 -7.26 14.13 -0.07
N VAL A 16 -6.91 15.38 -0.37
CA VAL A 16 -6.48 16.37 0.62
C VAL A 16 -7.59 16.65 1.63
N ALA A 17 -8.83 16.85 1.18
CA ALA A 17 -9.98 17.07 2.05
C ALA A 17 -10.26 15.88 2.98
N ALA A 18 -10.07 14.65 2.50
CA ALA A 18 -10.17 13.44 3.30
C ALA A 18 -9.05 13.35 4.34
N ILE A 19 -7.80 13.62 3.94
CA ILE A 19 -6.63 13.54 4.83
C ILE A 19 -6.72 14.56 5.97
N LYS A 20 -7.21 15.78 5.71
CA LYS A 20 -7.40 16.81 6.75
C LYS A 20 -8.32 16.38 7.90
N GLN A 21 -9.14 15.35 7.70
CA GLN A 21 -10.06 14.82 8.71
C GLN A 21 -9.43 13.70 9.55
N ALA A 22 -8.15 13.35 9.31
CA ALA A 22 -7.49 12.22 9.96
C ALA A 22 -6.08 12.59 10.48
N ASP A 23 -5.75 12.06 11.66
CA ASP A 23 -4.41 12.18 12.24
C ASP A 23 -3.43 11.15 11.66
N VAL A 24 -3.93 9.99 11.27
CA VAL A 24 -3.12 8.86 10.79
C VAL A 24 -3.67 8.38 9.47
N VAL A 25 -2.79 8.26 8.48
CA VAL A 25 -3.13 7.77 7.14
C VAL A 25 -2.51 6.40 6.94
N ILE A 26 -3.33 5.42 6.58
CA ILE A 26 -2.90 4.04 6.30
C ILE A 26 -3.25 3.72 4.86
N SER A 27 -2.22 3.48 4.03
CA SER A 27 -2.40 3.04 2.65
C SER A 27 -2.45 1.52 2.59
N ALA A 28 -3.48 0.98 1.96
CA ALA A 28 -3.61 -0.43 1.61
C ALA A 28 -3.82 -0.60 0.09
N VAL A 29 -3.20 0.29 -0.71
CA VAL A 29 -3.21 0.22 -2.18
C VAL A 29 -2.60 -1.10 -2.65
N GLY A 30 -3.16 -1.68 -3.72
CA GLY A 30 -2.72 -2.94 -4.27
C GLY A 30 -1.31 -2.91 -4.86
N HIS A 31 -0.83 -4.09 -5.23
CA HIS A 31 0.51 -4.30 -5.78
C HIS A 31 0.46 -5.16 -7.04
N SER A 32 -0.64 -5.08 -7.79
CA SER A 32 -0.84 -5.85 -9.01
C SER A 32 0.11 -5.38 -10.12
N SER A 33 0.50 -4.11 -10.07
CA SER A 33 1.50 -3.51 -10.95
C SER A 33 2.35 -2.46 -10.23
N PRO A 34 3.55 -2.12 -10.75
CA PRO A 34 4.39 -1.05 -10.20
C PRO A 34 3.67 0.32 -10.20
N GLU A 35 2.87 0.61 -11.23
CA GLU A 35 2.14 1.89 -11.33
C GLU A 35 1.06 2.02 -10.24
N GLU A 36 0.42 0.90 -9.87
CA GLU A 36 -0.53 0.87 -8.75
C GLU A 36 0.19 1.24 -7.44
N VAL A 37 1.37 0.67 -7.20
CA VAL A 37 2.18 1.00 -6.01
C VAL A 37 2.62 2.46 -6.03
N GLU A 38 3.03 2.99 -7.17
CA GLU A 38 3.48 4.37 -7.35
C GLU A 38 2.36 5.40 -7.25
N SER A 39 1.10 5.00 -7.43
CA SER A 39 -0.03 5.91 -7.20
C SER A 39 -0.04 6.50 -5.78
N GLN A 40 0.63 5.84 -4.82
CA GLN A 40 0.84 6.35 -3.47
C GLN A 40 1.66 7.64 -3.41
N LEU A 41 2.44 7.97 -4.44
CA LEU A 41 3.12 9.27 -4.53
C LEU A 41 2.12 10.44 -4.51
N LYS A 42 0.89 10.23 -4.99
CA LYS A 42 -0.20 11.20 -4.90
C LYS A 42 -0.70 11.36 -3.47
N ILE A 43 -0.75 10.27 -2.70
CA ILE A 43 -1.06 10.32 -1.27
C ILE A 43 0.02 11.10 -0.52
N VAL A 44 1.30 10.87 -0.84
CA VAL A 44 2.42 11.63 -0.25
C VAL A 44 2.26 13.12 -0.50
N ALA A 45 2.00 13.53 -1.75
CA ALA A 45 1.77 14.93 -2.10
C ALA A 45 0.56 15.52 -1.35
N ALA A 46 -0.55 14.78 -1.28
CA ALA A 46 -1.75 15.22 -0.57
C ALA A 46 -1.53 15.34 0.95
N ILE A 47 -0.73 14.47 1.57
CA ILE A 47 -0.35 14.57 2.99
C ILE A 47 0.48 15.83 3.24
N GLN A 48 1.46 16.13 2.37
CA GLN A 48 2.27 17.34 2.51
C GLN A 48 1.41 18.61 2.43
N GLU A 49 0.44 18.64 1.52
CA GLU A 49 -0.46 19.78 1.37
C GLU A 49 -1.48 19.89 2.51
N ALA A 50 -2.05 18.76 2.94
CA ALA A 50 -3.03 18.74 4.02
C ALA A 50 -2.42 19.26 5.33
N GLY A 51 -1.17 18.87 5.61
CA GLY A 51 -0.53 19.10 6.90
C GLY A 51 -1.25 18.35 8.04
N GLY A 52 -0.71 18.44 9.26
CA GLY A 52 -1.38 17.92 10.47
C GLY A 52 -1.40 16.39 10.63
N VAL A 53 -0.99 15.60 9.64
CA VAL A 53 -0.86 14.15 9.75
C VAL A 53 0.26 13.79 10.73
N GLN A 54 -0.10 13.11 11.80
CA GLN A 54 0.83 12.64 12.85
C GLN A 54 1.62 11.41 12.40
N ARG A 55 1.06 10.59 11.51
CA ARG A 55 1.74 9.40 10.98
C ARG A 55 1.18 8.89 9.65
N PHE A 56 2.06 8.50 8.74
CA PHE A 56 1.73 7.81 7.50
C PHE A 56 2.27 6.37 7.48
N LEU A 57 1.43 5.41 7.07
CA LEU A 57 1.79 4.01 6.87
C LEU A 57 1.60 3.66 5.39
N PRO A 58 2.68 3.60 4.58
CA PRO A 58 2.57 3.20 3.17
C PRO A 58 2.23 1.71 3.02
N SER A 59 1.77 1.32 1.82
CA SER A 59 1.40 -0.06 1.48
C SER A 59 2.66 -0.94 1.34
N GLU A 60 3.14 -1.44 2.47
CA GLU A 60 4.37 -2.21 2.60
C GLU A 60 4.10 -3.68 2.89
N TYR A 61 3.52 -4.00 4.05
CA TYR A 61 2.93 -5.27 4.53
C TYR A 61 3.47 -6.58 3.94
N GLY A 62 4.78 -6.63 3.68
CA GLY A 62 5.40 -7.68 2.91
C GLY A 62 6.79 -7.97 3.40
N CYS A 63 7.70 -8.22 2.46
CA CYS A 63 9.10 -8.48 2.77
C CYS A 63 9.94 -7.19 2.79
N ASN A 64 11.22 -7.38 3.10
CA ASN A 64 12.26 -6.37 3.05
C ASN A 64 12.49 -5.89 1.59
N VAL A 65 12.13 -4.63 1.28
CA VAL A 65 12.23 -4.08 -0.09
C VAL A 65 13.68 -3.73 -0.46
N GLU A 66 14.56 -3.61 0.51
CA GLU A 66 15.99 -3.37 0.32
C GLU A 66 16.67 -4.53 -0.43
N LEU A 67 15.98 -5.68 -0.57
CA LEU A 67 16.43 -6.81 -1.37
C LEU A 67 15.98 -6.75 -2.85
N ALA A 68 15.33 -5.66 -3.28
CA ALA A 68 14.72 -5.55 -4.62
C ALA A 68 15.69 -5.90 -5.76
N GLU A 69 16.93 -5.42 -5.72
CA GLU A 69 17.94 -5.68 -6.78
C GLU A 69 18.29 -7.17 -6.91
N GLN A 70 18.20 -7.92 -5.81
CA GLN A 70 18.52 -9.35 -5.77
C GLN A 70 17.35 -10.22 -6.26
N MET A 71 16.16 -9.65 -6.41
CA MET A 71 14.97 -10.38 -6.85
C MET A 71 14.91 -10.49 -8.38
N LEU A 72 14.15 -11.48 -8.85
CA LEU A 72 13.81 -11.63 -10.27
C LEU A 72 12.51 -10.87 -10.59
N GLU A 73 12.28 -10.63 -11.87
CA GLU A 73 10.99 -10.11 -12.34
C GLU A 73 9.87 -11.16 -12.10
N PRO A 74 8.65 -10.72 -11.74
CA PRO A 74 8.17 -9.33 -11.61
C PRO A 74 8.42 -8.68 -10.23
N ALA A 75 8.96 -9.43 -9.27
CA ALA A 75 9.10 -8.97 -7.88
C ALA A 75 10.05 -7.78 -7.75
N ARG A 76 11.15 -7.77 -8.52
CA ARG A 76 12.10 -6.64 -8.56
C ARG A 76 11.41 -5.32 -8.91
N SER A 77 10.57 -5.28 -9.95
CA SER A 77 9.84 -4.07 -10.34
C SER A 77 8.91 -3.56 -9.25
N ILE A 78 8.14 -4.45 -8.61
CA ILE A 78 7.18 -4.10 -7.55
C ILE A 78 7.91 -3.61 -6.29
N LEU A 79 8.95 -4.30 -5.85
CA LEU A 79 9.75 -3.89 -4.68
C LEU A 79 10.51 -2.59 -4.97
N GLY A 80 11.00 -2.40 -6.19
CA GLY A 80 11.59 -1.14 -6.63
C GLY A 80 10.61 0.04 -6.57
N ALA A 81 9.34 -0.17 -6.95
CA ALA A 81 8.29 0.85 -6.78
C ALA A 81 8.05 1.20 -5.30
N LYS A 82 8.02 0.20 -4.41
CA LYS A 82 7.91 0.43 -2.96
C LYS A 82 9.10 1.22 -2.42
N LEU A 83 10.31 0.90 -2.86
CA LEU A 83 11.52 1.64 -2.49
C LEU A 83 11.41 3.12 -2.89
N ARG A 84 10.97 3.42 -4.12
CA ARG A 84 10.72 4.80 -4.56
C ARG A 84 9.70 5.53 -3.69
N VAL A 85 8.63 4.84 -3.27
CA VAL A 85 7.64 5.42 -2.33
C VAL A 85 8.28 5.70 -0.97
N ARG A 86 9.12 4.80 -0.43
CA ARG A 86 9.85 5.04 0.83
C ARG A 86 10.75 6.27 0.74
N GLU A 87 11.49 6.40 -0.36
CA GLU A 87 12.36 7.55 -0.61
C GLU A 87 11.55 8.85 -0.70
N ALA A 88 10.42 8.85 -1.41
CA ALA A 88 9.53 10.01 -1.51
C ALA A 88 8.97 10.41 -0.13
N VAL A 89 8.52 9.45 0.68
CA VAL A 89 8.01 9.73 2.04
C VAL A 89 9.10 10.33 2.93
N ARG A 90 10.34 9.82 2.84
CA ARG A 90 11.49 10.35 3.59
C ARG A 90 11.84 11.77 3.13
N ALA A 91 11.93 11.98 1.82
CA ALA A 91 12.24 13.29 1.22
C ALA A 91 11.17 14.34 1.56
N ALA A 92 9.90 13.91 1.67
CA ALA A 92 8.78 14.75 2.06
C ALA A 92 8.79 15.16 3.55
N GLY A 93 9.64 14.54 4.39
CA GLY A 93 9.72 14.81 5.83
C GLY A 93 8.48 14.35 6.61
N ILE A 94 7.68 13.45 6.05
CA ILE A 94 6.43 12.98 6.69
C ILE A 94 6.77 11.99 7.80
N PRO A 95 6.22 12.14 9.02
CA PRO A 95 6.33 11.13 10.06
C PRO A 95 5.71 9.82 9.56
N HIS A 96 6.49 8.73 9.49
CA HIS A 96 6.03 7.48 8.87
C HIS A 96 6.42 6.23 9.64
N THR A 97 5.76 5.13 9.33
CA THR A 97 6.10 3.80 9.86
C THR A 97 5.96 2.76 8.77
N ILE A 98 7.05 2.04 8.53
CA ILE A 98 7.13 0.95 7.55
C ILE A 98 6.85 -0.35 8.29
N ILE A 99 5.81 -1.08 7.88
CA ILE A 99 5.45 -2.36 8.47
C ILE A 99 5.83 -3.48 7.50
N SER A 100 6.81 -4.30 7.90
CA SER A 100 7.21 -5.52 7.20
C SER A 100 6.62 -6.74 7.92
N SER A 101 5.51 -7.28 7.41
CA SER A 101 4.79 -8.41 8.02
C SER A 101 5.13 -9.78 7.40
N ASN A 102 6.13 -9.84 6.51
CA ASN A 102 6.71 -11.03 5.91
C ASN A 102 5.72 -11.98 5.21
N TRP A 103 4.57 -11.45 4.73
CA TRP A 103 3.53 -12.22 4.00
C TRP A 103 2.95 -13.44 4.74
N CYS A 104 3.26 -13.58 6.03
CA CYS A 104 2.96 -14.78 6.81
C CYS A 104 1.61 -14.65 7.50
N GLN A 105 0.60 -15.31 6.93
CA GLN A 105 -0.52 -16.03 7.59
C GLN A 105 -1.66 -16.25 6.58
N GLY A 106 -2.04 -15.22 5.83
CA GLY A 106 -3.13 -15.30 4.83
C GLY A 106 -2.70 -15.41 3.36
N PHE A 107 -1.43 -15.13 3.04
CA PHE A 107 -0.95 -15.12 1.64
C PHE A 107 0.00 -16.28 1.33
N LEU A 108 1.11 -16.38 2.07
CA LEU A 108 2.18 -17.35 1.78
C LEU A 108 1.84 -18.77 2.26
N LEU A 109 1.45 -18.93 3.53
CA LEU A 109 1.22 -20.25 4.14
C LEU A 109 0.14 -21.09 3.44
N PRO A 110 -1.02 -20.54 3.04
CA PRO A 110 -2.02 -21.32 2.31
C PRO A 110 -1.52 -21.79 0.94
N ARG A 111 -0.59 -21.06 0.30
CA ARG A 111 -0.04 -21.37 -1.03
C ARG A 111 1.20 -22.26 -0.98
N ALA A 112 1.94 -22.24 0.12
CA ALA A 112 3.17 -23.02 0.30
C ALA A 112 2.90 -24.53 0.43
N GLY A 113 1.75 -24.93 0.97
CA GLY A 113 1.37 -26.33 1.16
C GLY A 113 0.55 -26.94 0.01
N ASN A 114 -0.11 -26.12 -0.81
CA ASN A 114 -0.88 -26.57 -1.98
C ASN A 114 -1.00 -25.44 -3.04
N PRO A 115 -0.17 -25.44 -4.10
CA PRO A 115 -0.20 -24.40 -5.14
C PRO A 115 -1.52 -24.37 -5.94
N GLU A 116 -2.37 -25.41 -5.85
CA GLU A 116 -3.67 -25.49 -6.54
C GLU A 116 -4.86 -25.01 -5.70
N GLY A 117 -4.65 -24.59 -4.45
CA GLY A 117 -5.71 -24.28 -3.47
C GLY A 117 -6.65 -23.11 -3.80
N GLN A 118 -6.56 -22.52 -4.99
CA GLN A 118 -7.51 -21.51 -5.49
C GLN A 118 -8.34 -21.95 -6.72
N LYS A 119 -8.37 -23.24 -7.07
CA LYS A 119 -9.49 -23.73 -7.89
C LYS A 119 -10.65 -24.03 -6.94
N GLN A 120 -11.65 -23.13 -6.92
CA GLN A 120 -12.93 -23.18 -6.20
C GLN A 120 -12.97 -22.58 -4.77
N THR A 121 -13.15 -21.25 -4.70
CA THR A 121 -14.05 -20.65 -3.68
C THR A 121 -14.92 -19.53 -4.28
N LEU A 122 -15.19 -19.59 -5.59
CA LEU A 122 -16.21 -18.78 -6.26
C LEU A 122 -17.38 -19.66 -6.72
N LEU A 123 -17.89 -20.50 -5.82
CA LEU A 123 -19.22 -21.09 -5.94
C LEU A 123 -19.83 -21.16 -4.54
N ARG A 124 -20.46 -20.05 -4.14
CA ARG A 124 -21.57 -19.90 -3.17
C ARG A 124 -21.35 -18.66 -2.33
N THR A 125 -22.01 -17.58 -2.73
CA THR A 125 -22.97 -16.86 -1.88
C THR A 125 -23.85 -16.06 -2.83
N THR A 126 -24.98 -16.66 -3.19
CA THR A 126 -26.16 -15.91 -3.57
C THR A 126 -26.85 -15.54 -2.26
N VAL A 127 -27.07 -14.25 -2.03
CA VAL A 127 -28.19 -13.77 -1.21
C VAL A 127 -29.00 -12.86 -2.11
#